data_AF-A0A389YRN3-F1
#
_entry.id   AF-A0A389YRN3-F1
#
_cell.length_a   1.000
_cell.length_b   1.000
_cell.length_c   1.000
_cell.angle_alpha   90.00
_cell.angle_beta   90.00
_cell.angle_gamma   90.00
#
_symmetry.space_group_name_H-M   'P 1'
#
loop_
_entity.id
_entity.type
_entity.pdbx_description
1 polymer ?
#
loop_
_entity_poly.entity_id
_entity_poly.type
_entity_poly.pdbx_seq_one_letter_code
_entity_poly.pdbx_strand_id
1 'polypeptide(L)'
;MKKRTIAKRAAKQAVKFIAHKANIALWKIWLLLGAVLFSILLTIVIVGTIITAVRVEKDKQEQATSSSKGCEVVGGNLKEGGLQTFEKNAKGGALEGKSEKIVEIAKKNKIPPSLFMAIIASESGWGKGANATRQNNPLSVMGNKSIQDSTYKTIEDGLEDGARNLYDLYISKGLTTPEKIGSKYAPVGAANDPSNMNARWVPTVKSNMKSLGEVEKGGTTVSCDNDIPAGESIEKLKKVLEKHGGKLPKYGKKTFEPNTYAYHQCTWYVYNRRKELGLPVELSFGNGGDWADKAKAQGYKTGKTPKVGAMISWPYNSKAFGSTPYGHIAFVEEVKKNGEIRVSEYNIIPFTYGERTFKLDGDETFIY
;
A
#
# COMPACT_ATOMS: atom_id res chain seq x y z
N MET A 1 -6.98 70.05 0.65
CA MET A 1 -6.66 69.97 2.10
C MET A 1 -7.72 70.56 3.04
N LYS A 2 -8.43 71.66 2.73
CA LYS A 2 -9.40 72.31 3.65
C LYS A 2 -10.56 71.43 4.19
N LYS A 3 -11.13 70.50 3.42
CA LYS A 3 -12.29 69.67 3.87
C LYS A 3 -11.95 68.67 4.98
N ARG A 4 -10.77 68.03 4.95
CA ARG A 4 -10.31 67.11 6.01
C ARG A 4 -10.06 67.82 7.35
N THR A 5 -9.64 69.09 7.30
CA THR A 5 -9.39 69.91 8.50
C THR A 5 -10.69 70.33 9.19
N ILE A 6 -11.75 70.59 8.42
CA ILE A 6 -13.08 70.96 8.94
C ILE A 6 -13.74 69.76 9.62
N ALA A 7 -13.70 68.56 9.00
CA ALA A 7 -14.26 67.35 9.58
C ALA A 7 -13.58 66.96 10.91
N LYS A 8 -12.25 67.08 11.00
CA LYS A 8 -11.52 66.86 12.25
C LYS A 8 -11.86 67.89 13.34
N ARG A 9 -12.10 69.16 12.96
CA ARG A 9 -12.52 70.21 13.89
C ARG A 9 -13.94 69.98 14.43
N ALA A 10 -14.86 69.60 13.55
CA ALA A 10 -16.25 69.29 13.91
C ALA A 10 -16.33 68.07 14.84
N ALA A 11 -15.60 67.00 14.54
CA ALA A 11 -15.50 65.83 15.42
C ALA A 11 -14.92 66.19 16.80
N LYS A 12 -13.87 67.02 16.84
CA LYS A 12 -13.24 67.45 18.09
C LYS A 12 -14.16 68.34 18.92
N GLN A 13 -14.98 69.18 18.29
CA GLN A 13 -15.99 70.01 18.98
C GLN A 13 -17.17 69.18 19.49
N ALA A 14 -17.66 68.21 18.73
CA ALA A 14 -18.71 67.29 19.16
C ALA A 14 -18.27 66.47 20.39
N VAL A 15 -17.04 65.93 20.37
CA VAL A 15 -16.48 65.18 21.50
C VAL A 15 -16.28 66.07 22.74
N LYS A 16 -15.88 67.34 22.56
CA LYS A 16 -15.81 68.33 23.66
C LYS A 16 -17.19 68.63 24.27
N PHE A 17 -18.22 68.77 23.44
CA PHE A 17 -19.58 69.06 23.90
C PHE A 17 -20.18 67.88 24.69
N ILE A 18 -19.97 66.65 24.21
CA ILE A 18 -20.41 65.42 24.89
C ILE A 18 -19.67 65.24 26.23
N ALA A 19 -18.35 65.46 26.26
CA ALA A 19 -17.54 65.40 27.47
C ALA A 19 -18.00 66.40 28.54
N HIS A 20 -18.30 67.63 28.14
CA HIS A 20 -18.76 68.69 29.05
C HIS A 20 -20.16 68.40 29.60
N LYS A 21 -21.10 67.96 28.76
CA LYS A 21 -22.49 67.68 29.17
C LYS A 21 -22.62 66.45 30.08
N ALA A 22 -21.69 65.51 29.98
CA ALA A 22 -21.63 64.31 30.82
C ALA A 22 -20.69 64.44 32.04
N ASN A 23 -20.00 65.57 32.22
CA ASN A 23 -18.99 65.81 33.26
C ASN A 23 -17.83 64.78 33.24
N ILE A 24 -17.44 64.31 32.04
CA ILE A 24 -16.42 63.29 31.83
C ILE A 24 -15.20 63.93 31.17
N ALA A 25 -14.04 63.83 31.81
CA ALA A 25 -12.78 64.31 31.24
C ALA A 25 -12.50 63.66 29.88
N LEU A 26 -12.18 64.46 28.86
CA LEU A 26 -11.94 64.03 27.47
C LEU A 26 -10.98 62.83 27.35
N TRP A 27 -9.96 62.76 28.22
CA TRP A 27 -9.02 61.64 28.28
C TRP A 27 -9.71 60.29 28.55
N LYS A 28 -10.78 60.25 29.37
CA LYS A 28 -11.54 59.02 29.63
C LYS A 28 -12.27 58.50 28.38
N ILE A 29 -12.74 59.39 27.52
CA ILE A 29 -13.36 59.02 26.23
C ILE A 29 -12.31 58.43 25.28
N TRP A 30 -11.12 59.03 25.21
CA TRP A 30 -10.00 58.50 24.41
C TRP A 30 -9.46 57.18 24.96
N LEU A 31 -9.44 56.99 26.29
CA LEU A 31 -9.13 55.72 26.94
C LEU A 31 -10.15 54.63 26.57
N LEU A 32 -11.45 54.96 26.62
CA LEU A 32 -12.52 54.02 26.23
C LEU A 32 -12.43 53.64 24.74
N LEU A 33 -12.21 54.62 23.85
CA LEU A 33 -12.02 54.35 22.42
C LEU A 33 -10.77 53.50 22.15
N GLY A 34 -9.67 53.77 22.86
CA GLY A 34 -8.45 52.97 22.80
C GLY A 34 -8.65 51.55 23.30
N ALA A 35 -9.40 51.36 24.39
CA ALA A 35 -9.74 50.05 24.94
C ALA A 35 -10.62 49.24 23.99
N VAL A 36 -11.59 49.86 23.33
CA VAL A 36 -12.45 49.20 22.33
C VAL A 36 -11.63 48.79 21.10
N LEU A 37 -10.77 49.67 20.58
CA LEU A 37 -9.89 49.34 19.45
C LEU A 37 -8.90 48.23 19.80
N PHE A 38 -8.33 48.25 21.01
CA PHE A 38 -7.44 47.20 21.50
C PHE A 38 -8.17 45.87 21.65
N SER A 39 -9.40 45.86 22.17
CA SER A 39 -10.25 44.66 22.26
C SER A 39 -10.55 44.06 20.88
N ILE A 40 -10.86 44.89 19.89
CA ILE A 40 -11.10 44.44 18.50
C ILE A 40 -9.83 43.83 17.91
N LEU A 41 -8.68 44.50 18.08
CA LEU A 41 -7.39 44.00 17.59
C LEU A 41 -7.03 42.66 18.24
N LEU A 42 -7.26 42.53 19.55
CA LEU A 42 -7.02 41.30 20.30
C LEU A 42 -7.90 40.15 19.78
N THR A 43 -9.19 40.41 19.50
CA THR A 43 -10.06 39.39 18.91
C THR A 43 -9.62 38.96 17.51
N ILE A 44 -9.13 39.87 16.67
CA ILE A 44 -8.61 39.53 15.34
C ILE A 44 -7.37 38.64 15.43
N VAL A 45 -6.46 38.94 16.37
CA VAL A 45 -5.27 38.11 16.61
C VAL A 45 -5.67 36.73 17.12
N ILE A 46 -6.57 36.65 18.10
CA ILE A 46 -7.07 35.37 18.64
C ILE A 46 -7.72 34.53 17.53
N VAL A 47 -8.63 35.12 16.75
CA VAL A 47 -9.29 34.43 15.62
C VAL A 47 -8.26 34.00 14.56
N GLY A 48 -7.28 34.85 14.24
CA GLY A 48 -6.19 34.51 13.33
C GLY A 48 -5.34 33.34 13.82
N THR A 49 -5.02 33.30 15.12
CA THR A 49 -4.30 32.18 15.75
C THR A 49 -5.13 30.90 15.78
N ILE A 50 -6.45 30.99 15.99
CA ILE A 50 -7.36 29.83 15.93
C ILE A 50 -7.47 29.32 14.49
N ILE A 51 -7.58 30.19 13.48
CA ILE A 51 -7.65 29.79 12.07
C ILE A 51 -6.34 29.13 11.63
N THR A 52 -5.19 29.64 12.07
CA THR A 52 -3.88 29.00 11.80
C THR A 52 -3.71 27.71 12.58
N ALA A 53 -4.16 27.63 13.84
CA ALA A 53 -4.17 26.39 14.60
C ALA A 53 -5.08 25.34 13.97
N VAL A 54 -6.29 25.71 13.53
CA VAL A 54 -7.23 24.83 12.80
C VAL A 54 -6.66 24.44 11.44
N ARG A 55 -5.94 25.31 10.74
CA ARG A 55 -5.19 24.94 9.52
C ARG A 55 -4.06 23.98 9.83
N VAL A 56 -3.29 24.18 10.89
CA VAL A 56 -2.26 23.25 11.35
C VAL A 56 -2.88 21.94 11.83
N GLU A 57 -4.06 21.94 12.43
CA GLU A 57 -4.82 20.76 12.84
C GLU A 57 -5.38 20.03 11.60
N LYS A 58 -5.79 20.79 10.57
CA LYS A 58 -6.28 20.26 9.30
C LYS A 58 -5.15 19.75 8.42
N ASP A 59 -3.99 20.40 8.43
CA ASP A 59 -2.74 19.97 7.78
C ASP A 59 -2.12 18.80 8.55
N LYS A 60 -2.23 18.78 9.89
CA LYS A 60 -1.93 17.60 10.72
C LYS A 60 -2.96 16.50 10.50
N GLN A 61 -4.22 16.79 10.23
CA GLN A 61 -5.20 15.79 9.82
C GLN A 61 -4.93 15.31 8.40
N GLU A 62 -4.47 16.16 7.47
CA GLU A 62 -4.09 15.78 6.10
C GLU A 62 -2.74 15.03 6.06
N GLN A 63 -1.79 15.32 6.97
CA GLN A 63 -0.56 14.54 7.16
C GLN A 63 -0.76 13.30 8.05
N ALA A 64 -1.66 13.33 9.03
CA ALA A 64 -2.05 12.14 9.83
C ALA A 64 -3.00 11.22 9.05
N THR A 65 -3.69 11.71 8.02
CA THR A 65 -4.43 10.87 7.06
C THR A 65 -3.58 10.42 5.87
N SER A 66 -2.35 10.93 5.72
CA SER A 66 -1.35 10.38 4.79
C SER A 66 -0.30 9.49 5.47
N SER A 67 -0.44 9.21 6.77
CA SER A 67 0.41 8.29 7.51
C SER A 67 -0.45 7.13 8.02
N SER A 68 -0.22 5.94 7.44
CA SER A 68 -0.91 4.68 7.73
C SER A 68 -2.43 4.75 7.77
N LYS A 69 -3.08 4.77 6.59
CA LYS A 69 -4.31 3.97 6.46
C LYS A 69 -3.90 2.52 6.69
N GLY A 70 -4.04 2.05 7.92
CA GLY A 70 -3.96 0.64 8.23
C GLY A 70 -4.92 -0.10 7.30
N CYS A 71 -4.43 -1.16 6.69
CA CYS A 71 -5.17 -2.08 5.83
C CYS A 71 -6.43 -2.53 6.58
N GLU A 72 -7.57 -1.89 6.32
CA GLU A 72 -8.86 -2.36 6.80
C GLU A 72 -9.30 -3.42 5.79
N VAL A 73 -9.12 -4.68 6.17
CA VAL A 73 -9.43 -5.81 5.32
C VAL A 73 -10.95 -5.99 5.29
N VAL A 74 -11.62 -5.26 4.41
CA VAL A 74 -13.03 -5.49 4.08
C VAL A 74 -13.09 -6.41 2.87
N GLY A 75 -13.31 -7.70 3.14
CA GLY A 75 -13.44 -8.76 2.14
C GLY A 75 -13.34 -10.11 2.83
N GLY A 76 -14.29 -11.03 2.58
CA GLY A 76 -14.32 -12.36 3.21
C GLY A 76 -15.40 -12.56 4.28
N ASN A 77 -16.54 -11.87 4.18
CA ASN A 77 -17.73 -12.29 4.92
C ASN A 77 -18.13 -13.68 4.42
N LEU A 78 -18.14 -14.66 5.32
CA LEU A 78 -18.78 -15.95 5.07
C LEU A 78 -20.24 -15.69 4.70
N LYS A 79 -20.67 -16.16 3.53
CA LYS A 79 -22.09 -16.14 3.19
C LYS A 79 -22.84 -17.14 4.07
N GLU A 80 -24.15 -16.99 4.15
CA GLU A 80 -25.04 -17.97 4.76
C GLU A 80 -24.76 -19.37 4.19
N GLY A 81 -24.36 -20.33 5.05
CA GLY A 81 -23.94 -21.67 4.63
C GLY A 81 -22.43 -21.96 4.67
N GLY A 82 -21.55 -20.94 4.73
CA GLY A 82 -20.09 -21.13 4.65
C GLY A 82 -19.51 -21.92 5.83
N LEU A 83 -19.99 -21.64 7.05
CA LEU A 83 -19.63 -22.41 8.25
C LEU A 83 -20.08 -23.87 8.13
N GLN A 84 -21.31 -24.10 7.63
CA GLN A 84 -21.84 -25.43 7.43
C GLN A 84 -21.03 -26.22 6.39
N THR A 85 -20.58 -25.58 5.31
CA THR A 85 -19.68 -26.20 4.33
C THR A 85 -18.35 -26.58 4.97
N PHE A 86 -17.76 -25.70 5.78
CA PHE A 86 -16.52 -26.02 6.47
C PHE A 86 -16.71 -27.22 7.42
N GLU A 87 -17.74 -27.19 8.26
CA GLU A 87 -18.04 -28.26 9.21
C GLU A 87 -18.29 -29.60 8.52
N LYS A 88 -19.05 -29.60 7.42
CA LYS A 88 -19.30 -30.82 6.63
C LYS A 88 -18.00 -31.45 6.15
N ASN A 89 -17.04 -30.65 5.72
CA ASN A 89 -15.76 -31.16 5.22
C ASN A 89 -14.79 -31.52 6.35
N ALA A 90 -14.85 -30.80 7.47
CA ALA A 90 -14.02 -31.02 8.65
C ALA A 90 -14.44 -32.24 9.48
N LYS A 91 -15.68 -32.72 9.30
CA LYS A 91 -16.22 -33.91 9.99
C LYS A 91 -15.27 -35.11 9.92
N GLY A 92 -15.01 -35.70 11.08
CA GLY A 92 -14.06 -36.80 11.29
C GLY A 92 -12.60 -36.36 11.43
N GLY A 93 -12.33 -35.05 11.50
CA GLY A 93 -11.00 -34.47 11.66
C GLY A 93 -10.86 -33.63 12.94
N ALA A 94 -9.66 -33.10 13.18
CA ALA A 94 -9.34 -32.31 14.37
C ALA A 94 -10.01 -30.91 14.39
N LEU A 95 -10.61 -30.49 13.29
CA LEU A 95 -11.30 -29.21 13.15
C LEU A 95 -12.83 -29.34 13.20
N GLU A 96 -13.36 -30.55 13.43
CA GLU A 96 -14.80 -30.77 13.59
C GLU A 96 -15.35 -29.96 14.79
N GLY A 97 -16.42 -29.19 14.54
CA GLY A 97 -17.06 -28.32 15.53
C GLY A 97 -16.27 -27.06 15.85
N LYS A 98 -15.27 -26.68 15.02
CA LYS A 98 -14.37 -25.54 15.30
C LYS A 98 -14.51 -24.37 14.32
N SER A 99 -15.44 -24.41 13.36
CA SER A 99 -15.61 -23.35 12.36
C SER A 99 -15.81 -21.96 12.97
N GLU A 100 -16.67 -21.83 13.99
CA GLU A 100 -16.88 -20.55 14.69
C GLU A 100 -15.61 -20.07 15.40
N LYS A 101 -14.87 -20.98 16.03
CA LYS A 101 -13.61 -20.65 16.70
C LYS A 101 -12.56 -20.15 15.71
N ILE A 102 -12.48 -20.76 14.52
CA ILE A 102 -11.58 -20.32 13.45
C ILE A 102 -11.93 -18.89 12.99
N VAL A 103 -13.22 -18.56 12.89
CA VAL A 103 -13.67 -17.19 12.57
C VAL A 103 -13.29 -16.20 13.67
N GLU A 104 -13.46 -16.58 14.94
CA GLU A 104 -13.06 -15.75 16.08
C GLU A 104 -11.55 -15.43 16.02
N ILE A 105 -10.72 -16.45 15.79
CA ILE A 105 -9.26 -16.32 15.68
C ILE A 105 -8.88 -15.43 14.48
N ALA A 106 -9.52 -15.62 13.32
CA ALA A 106 -9.27 -14.79 12.14
C ALA A 106 -9.56 -13.31 12.43
N LYS A 107 -10.72 -13.00 13.01
CA LYS A 107 -11.13 -11.64 13.36
C LYS A 107 -10.19 -11.02 14.38
N LYS A 108 -9.85 -11.76 15.44
CA LYS A 108 -8.89 -11.34 16.48
C LYS A 108 -7.54 -10.94 15.88
N ASN A 109 -7.07 -11.68 14.87
CA ASN A 109 -5.79 -11.45 14.20
C ASN A 109 -5.91 -10.60 12.92
N LYS A 110 -7.06 -9.94 12.67
CA LYS A 110 -7.29 -9.05 11.51
C LYS A 110 -7.06 -9.72 10.15
N ILE A 111 -7.48 -10.98 10.02
CA ILE A 111 -7.38 -11.80 8.80
C ILE A 111 -8.80 -12.01 8.24
N PRO A 112 -9.02 -11.97 6.91
CA PRO A 112 -10.28 -12.40 6.33
C PRO A 112 -10.67 -13.81 6.77
N PRO A 113 -11.86 -14.02 7.35
CA PRO A 113 -12.30 -15.35 7.78
C PRO A 113 -12.35 -16.37 6.64
N SER A 114 -12.85 -15.99 5.45
CA SER A 114 -12.89 -16.89 4.28
C SER A 114 -11.49 -17.33 3.84
N LEU A 115 -10.54 -16.40 3.77
CA LEU A 115 -9.14 -16.68 3.41
C LEU A 115 -8.48 -17.59 4.44
N PHE A 116 -8.63 -17.28 5.73
CA PHE A 116 -8.02 -18.06 6.80
C PHE A 116 -8.54 -19.50 6.80
N MET A 117 -9.86 -19.67 6.70
CA MET A 117 -10.49 -20.99 6.62
C MET A 117 -10.07 -21.75 5.37
N ALA A 118 -9.95 -21.09 4.22
CA ALA A 118 -9.53 -21.73 2.98
C ALA A 118 -8.07 -22.20 2.99
N ILE A 119 -7.17 -21.41 3.59
CA ILE A 119 -5.77 -21.79 3.80
C ILE A 119 -5.70 -22.98 4.75
N ILE A 120 -6.38 -22.92 5.90
CA ILE A 120 -6.46 -24.06 6.83
C ILE A 120 -6.97 -25.32 6.14
N ALA A 121 -8.04 -25.21 5.34
CA ALA A 121 -8.59 -26.34 4.59
C ALA A 121 -7.58 -26.94 3.61
N SER A 122 -6.81 -26.10 2.92
CA SER A 122 -5.76 -26.52 1.98
C SER A 122 -4.60 -27.21 2.70
N GLU A 123 -4.08 -26.59 3.77
CA GLU A 123 -2.90 -27.06 4.51
C GLU A 123 -3.17 -28.34 5.30
N SER A 124 -4.33 -28.43 5.94
CA SER A 124 -4.66 -29.55 6.83
C SER A 124 -5.54 -30.62 6.20
N GLY A 125 -5.92 -30.45 4.93
CA GLY A 125 -6.94 -31.31 4.31
C GLY A 125 -8.24 -31.30 5.12
N TRP A 126 -8.74 -30.11 5.46
CA TRP A 126 -9.91 -29.90 6.31
C TRP A 126 -9.77 -30.48 7.73
N GLY A 127 -8.57 -30.45 8.30
CA GLY A 127 -8.29 -30.95 9.65
C GLY A 127 -8.08 -32.45 9.75
N LYS A 128 -8.00 -33.17 8.62
CA LYS A 128 -7.80 -34.63 8.57
C LYS A 128 -6.33 -35.03 8.41
N GLY A 129 -5.49 -34.09 7.99
CA GLY A 129 -4.06 -34.29 7.84
C GLY A 129 -3.36 -34.55 9.18
N ALA A 130 -2.16 -35.15 9.09
CA ALA A 130 -1.34 -35.42 10.27
C ALA A 130 -0.90 -34.14 11.00
N ASN A 131 -0.74 -33.04 10.26
CA ASN A 131 -0.46 -31.72 10.81
C ASN A 131 -1.57 -31.23 11.73
N ALA A 132 -2.84 -31.43 11.40
CA ALA A 132 -3.93 -31.10 12.32
C ALA A 132 -4.16 -32.17 13.40
N THR A 133 -4.17 -33.46 13.04
CA THR A 133 -4.58 -34.55 13.96
C THR A 133 -3.52 -34.99 14.96
N ARG A 134 -2.24 -34.92 14.59
CA ARG A 134 -1.12 -35.34 15.45
C ARG A 134 -0.30 -34.17 15.97
N GLN A 135 -0.10 -33.15 15.12
CA GLN A 135 0.76 -32.02 15.46
C GLN A 135 -0.01 -30.82 16.01
N ASN A 136 -1.34 -30.81 15.94
CA ASN A 136 -2.17 -29.65 16.28
C ASN A 136 -1.72 -28.36 15.55
N ASN A 137 -1.15 -28.50 14.34
CA ASN A 137 -0.56 -27.44 13.52
C ASN A 137 -1.24 -27.35 12.14
N PRO A 138 -2.49 -26.85 12.06
CA PRO A 138 -3.29 -26.92 10.84
C PRO A 138 -2.83 -26.00 9.71
N LEU A 139 -1.93 -25.04 9.98
CA LEU A 139 -1.27 -24.21 8.96
C LEU A 139 0.17 -24.64 8.68
N SER A 140 0.63 -25.78 9.22
CA SER A 140 1.99 -26.29 8.98
C SER A 140 3.09 -25.25 9.29
N VAL A 141 2.90 -24.43 10.34
CA VAL A 141 3.87 -23.40 10.75
C VAL A 141 5.16 -24.10 11.16
N MET A 142 6.28 -23.82 10.49
CA MET A 142 7.56 -24.52 10.74
C MET A 142 8.51 -23.79 11.71
N GLY A 143 8.33 -22.47 11.95
CA GLY A 143 9.20 -21.71 12.86
C GLY A 143 10.70 -21.95 12.59
N ASN A 144 11.47 -22.23 13.65
CA ASN A 144 12.88 -22.67 13.58
C ASN A 144 13.06 -24.19 13.80
N LYS A 145 11.97 -24.96 13.72
CA LYS A 145 11.95 -26.40 13.98
C LYS A 145 11.66 -27.16 12.69
N SER A 146 11.93 -28.46 12.68
CA SER A 146 11.47 -29.31 11.58
C SER A 146 9.93 -29.39 11.61
N ILE A 147 9.28 -29.64 10.48
CA ILE A 147 7.80 -29.81 10.43
C ILE A 147 7.32 -30.93 11.34
N GLN A 148 8.17 -31.93 11.65
CA GLN A 148 7.84 -33.02 12.57
C GLN A 148 7.86 -32.59 14.05
N ASP A 149 8.66 -31.58 14.39
CA ASP A 149 8.82 -31.04 15.74
C ASP A 149 7.96 -29.79 15.99
N SER A 150 7.28 -29.29 14.96
CA SER A 150 6.43 -28.11 15.05
C SER A 150 5.01 -28.51 15.46
N THR A 151 4.90 -28.91 16.73
CA THR A 151 3.65 -29.36 17.36
C THR A 151 3.13 -28.35 18.38
N TYR A 152 1.83 -28.35 18.60
CA TYR A 152 1.16 -27.52 19.60
C TYR A 152 0.42 -28.38 20.63
N LYS A 153 0.20 -27.82 21.82
CA LYS A 153 -0.52 -28.49 22.90
C LYS A 153 -1.98 -28.74 22.53
N THR A 154 -2.62 -27.79 21.86
CA THR A 154 -4.01 -27.87 21.40
C THR A 154 -4.13 -27.38 19.96
N ILE A 155 -5.19 -27.80 19.26
CA ILE A 155 -5.46 -27.35 17.89
C ILE A 155 -5.70 -25.84 17.85
N GLU A 156 -6.30 -25.27 18.91
CA GLU A 156 -6.51 -23.83 19.06
C GLU A 156 -5.19 -23.06 19.18
N ASP A 157 -4.19 -23.59 19.90
CA ASP A 157 -2.87 -22.96 20.01
C ASP A 157 -2.20 -22.84 18.63
N GLY A 158 -2.28 -23.90 17.81
CA GLY A 158 -1.73 -23.89 16.46
C GLY A 158 -2.50 -23.00 15.50
N LEU A 159 -3.83 -22.90 15.65
CA LEU A 159 -4.64 -21.94 14.89
C LEU A 159 -4.27 -20.49 15.24
N GLU A 160 -4.11 -20.17 16.53
CA GLU A 160 -3.73 -18.82 16.98
C GLU A 160 -2.32 -18.45 16.52
N ASP A 161 -1.36 -19.37 16.59
CA ASP A 161 0.01 -19.10 16.13
C ASP A 161 0.10 -18.99 14.60
N GLY A 162 -0.62 -19.85 13.87
CA GLY A 162 -0.75 -19.74 12.42
C GLY A 162 -1.43 -18.45 11.99
N ALA A 163 -2.43 -17.97 12.73
CA ALA A 163 -3.06 -16.67 12.47
C ALA A 163 -2.07 -15.52 12.68
N ARG A 164 -1.37 -15.47 13.81
CA ARG A 164 -0.34 -14.44 14.06
C ARG A 164 0.73 -14.43 12.97
N ASN A 165 1.24 -15.60 12.62
CA ASN A 165 2.25 -15.75 11.58
C ASN A 165 1.73 -15.28 10.21
N LEU A 166 0.52 -15.69 9.83
CA LEU A 166 -0.11 -15.24 8.60
C LEU A 166 -0.29 -13.71 8.58
N TYR A 167 -0.67 -13.11 9.71
CA TYR A 167 -0.77 -11.66 9.81
C TYR A 167 0.60 -10.97 9.70
N ASP A 168 1.57 -11.36 10.51
CA ASP A 168 2.88 -10.71 10.61
C ASP A 168 3.71 -10.84 9.33
N LEU A 169 3.65 -12.00 8.67
CA LEU A 169 4.45 -12.26 7.48
C LEU A 169 3.74 -11.91 6.16
N TYR A 170 2.42 -11.78 6.16
CA TYR A 170 1.64 -11.62 4.92
C TYR A 170 0.61 -10.48 5.00
N ILE A 171 -0.39 -10.58 5.87
CA ILE A 171 -1.53 -9.63 5.86
C ILE A 171 -1.09 -8.20 6.24
N SER A 172 -0.26 -8.04 7.26
CA SER A 172 0.32 -6.75 7.67
C SER A 172 1.21 -6.13 6.58
N LYS A 173 1.72 -6.98 5.68
CA LYS A 173 2.46 -6.62 4.47
C LYS A 173 1.56 -6.67 3.23
N GLY A 174 0.26 -6.37 3.36
CA GLY A 174 -0.67 -6.22 2.24
C GLY A 174 -0.81 -7.44 1.31
N LEU A 175 -0.29 -8.61 1.68
CA LEU A 175 -0.47 -9.86 0.95
C LEU A 175 -1.80 -10.49 1.36
N THR A 176 -2.88 -9.92 0.85
CA THR A 176 -4.26 -10.22 1.29
C THR A 176 -5.02 -11.16 0.37
N THR A 177 -4.42 -11.62 -0.73
CA THR A 177 -5.05 -12.55 -1.68
C THR A 177 -4.26 -13.86 -1.77
N PRO A 178 -4.90 -14.98 -2.18
CA PRO A 178 -4.20 -16.24 -2.41
C PRO A 178 -3.01 -16.10 -3.35
N GLU A 179 -3.10 -15.30 -4.41
CA GLU A 179 -2.00 -15.10 -5.35
C GLU A 179 -0.77 -14.45 -4.70
N LYS A 180 -1.02 -13.41 -3.89
CA LYS A 180 0.02 -12.66 -3.18
C LYS A 180 0.66 -13.49 -2.07
N ILE A 181 -0.16 -14.23 -1.31
CA ILE A 181 0.33 -15.13 -0.26
C ILE A 181 1.10 -16.28 -0.88
N GLY A 182 0.52 -16.97 -1.87
CA GLY A 182 1.06 -18.18 -2.49
C GLY A 182 2.44 -17.97 -3.11
N SER A 183 2.70 -16.80 -3.67
CA SER A 183 4.01 -16.48 -4.25
C SER A 183 5.16 -16.49 -3.22
N LYS A 184 4.87 -16.19 -1.95
CA LYS A 184 5.83 -16.27 -0.84
C LYS A 184 5.68 -17.55 -0.02
N TYR A 185 4.46 -18.06 0.12
CA TYR A 185 4.12 -19.21 0.96
C TYR A 185 4.45 -20.55 0.27
N ALA A 186 4.17 -20.66 -1.02
CA ALA A 186 4.38 -21.85 -1.85
C ALA A 186 4.94 -21.43 -3.24
N PRO A 187 6.21 -20.99 -3.32
CA PRO A 187 6.79 -20.55 -4.58
C PRO A 187 6.91 -21.70 -5.58
N VAL A 188 6.38 -21.50 -6.79
CA VAL A 188 6.49 -22.45 -7.91
C VAL A 188 7.94 -22.56 -8.37
N GLY A 189 8.44 -23.79 -8.51
CA GLY A 189 9.83 -24.04 -8.91
C GLY A 189 10.84 -23.90 -7.76
N ALA A 190 10.38 -23.95 -6.50
CA ALA A 190 11.28 -24.02 -5.36
C ALA A 190 12.16 -25.27 -5.43
N ALA A 191 13.46 -25.14 -5.12
CA ALA A 191 14.42 -26.24 -5.21
C ALA A 191 14.06 -27.45 -4.33
N ASN A 192 13.28 -27.23 -3.28
CA ASN A 192 12.76 -28.26 -2.36
C ASN A 192 11.38 -28.81 -2.75
N ASP A 193 10.82 -28.44 -3.90
CA ASP A 193 9.54 -28.94 -4.44
C ASP A 193 9.72 -29.53 -5.87
N PRO A 194 10.42 -30.67 -6.01
CA PRO A 194 10.71 -31.26 -7.32
C PRO A 194 9.46 -31.79 -8.04
N SER A 195 8.36 -32.05 -7.32
CA SER A 195 7.08 -32.48 -7.86
C SER A 195 6.15 -31.31 -8.24
N ASN A 196 6.61 -30.06 -8.04
CA ASN A 196 5.89 -28.82 -8.34
C ASN A 196 4.48 -28.78 -7.72
N MET A 197 4.34 -29.27 -6.50
CA MET A 197 3.07 -29.27 -5.76
C MET A 197 2.64 -27.85 -5.40
N ASN A 198 3.58 -26.92 -5.26
CA ASN A 198 3.33 -25.51 -4.98
C ASN A 198 2.47 -24.84 -6.05
N ALA A 199 2.54 -25.29 -7.31
CA ALA A 199 1.68 -24.78 -8.39
C ALA A 199 0.18 -25.01 -8.15
N ARG A 200 -0.19 -25.96 -7.27
CA ARG A 200 -1.58 -26.28 -6.93
C ARG A 200 -2.12 -25.47 -5.75
N TRP A 201 -1.26 -24.80 -4.99
CA TRP A 201 -1.65 -24.12 -3.75
C TRP A 201 -2.67 -23.01 -4.01
N VAL A 202 -2.34 -22.05 -4.90
CA VAL A 202 -3.23 -20.92 -5.22
C VAL A 202 -4.58 -21.40 -5.78
N PRO A 203 -4.63 -22.29 -6.79
CA PRO A 203 -5.90 -22.85 -7.26
C PRO A 203 -6.74 -23.52 -6.16
N THR A 204 -6.10 -24.26 -5.25
CA THR A 204 -6.77 -24.99 -4.17
C THR A 204 -7.39 -24.02 -3.16
N VAL A 205 -6.62 -23.02 -2.70
CA VAL A 205 -7.12 -22.00 -1.77
C VAL A 205 -8.30 -21.24 -2.38
N LYS A 206 -8.21 -20.83 -3.65
CA LYS A 206 -9.32 -20.16 -4.34
C LYS A 206 -10.56 -21.05 -4.46
N SER A 207 -10.37 -22.34 -4.77
CA SER A 207 -11.48 -23.32 -4.81
C SER A 207 -12.15 -23.45 -3.44
N ASN A 208 -11.36 -23.51 -2.37
CA ASN A 208 -11.88 -23.56 -1.00
C ASN A 208 -12.60 -22.25 -0.61
N MET A 209 -12.08 -21.08 -0.98
CA MET A 209 -12.78 -19.79 -0.75
C MET A 209 -14.12 -19.75 -1.49
N LYS A 210 -14.17 -20.28 -2.72
CA LYS A 210 -15.41 -20.41 -3.49
C LYS A 210 -16.41 -21.35 -2.82
N SER A 211 -15.96 -22.50 -2.30
CA SER A 211 -16.85 -23.46 -1.61
C SER A 211 -17.36 -22.92 -0.27
N LEU A 212 -16.60 -22.04 0.39
CA LEU A 212 -16.99 -21.33 1.61
C LEU A 212 -17.87 -20.09 1.36
N GLY A 213 -18.16 -19.76 0.10
CA GLY A 213 -19.22 -18.81 -0.26
C GLY A 213 -18.78 -17.49 -0.92
N GLU A 214 -17.59 -17.40 -1.52
CA GLU A 214 -17.27 -16.28 -2.43
C GLU A 214 -17.89 -16.50 -3.82
N VAL A 215 -18.83 -15.64 -4.22
CA VAL A 215 -19.41 -15.67 -5.58
C VAL A 215 -18.63 -14.72 -6.50
N GLU A 216 -18.29 -15.24 -7.68
CA GLU A 216 -17.72 -14.50 -8.80
C GLU A 216 -18.60 -13.35 -9.33
N LYS A 217 -17.92 -12.43 -10.02
CA LYS A 217 -18.40 -11.35 -10.90
C LYS A 217 -18.99 -10.12 -10.20
N GLY A 218 -18.06 -9.23 -9.84
CA GLY A 218 -18.35 -7.89 -9.33
C GLY A 218 -17.25 -7.52 -8.35
N GLY A 219 -16.10 -7.09 -8.87
CA GLY A 219 -14.88 -6.87 -8.12
C GLY A 219 -15.13 -6.11 -6.83
N THR A 220 -14.75 -6.72 -5.70
CA THR A 220 -14.64 -6.00 -4.44
C THR A 220 -13.16 -5.92 -4.12
N THR A 221 -12.65 -4.71 -4.30
CA THR A 221 -11.31 -4.26 -3.98
C THR A 221 -11.03 -4.42 -2.50
N VAL A 222 -10.06 -5.25 -2.16
CA VAL A 222 -9.30 -5.04 -0.92
C VAL A 222 -8.36 -3.87 -1.20
N SER A 223 -8.72 -2.67 -0.74
CA SER A 223 -7.82 -1.51 -0.85
C SER A 223 -6.73 -1.61 0.22
N CYS A 224 -5.76 -2.47 -0.07
CA CYS A 224 -4.39 -2.31 0.42
C CYS A 224 -3.43 -2.16 -0.77
N ASP A 225 -3.97 -2.13 -1.99
CA ASP A 225 -3.27 -1.77 -3.21
C ASP A 225 -3.51 -0.30 -3.52
N ASN A 226 -2.42 0.42 -3.85
CA ASN A 226 -2.52 1.67 -4.60
C ASN A 226 -2.80 1.36 -6.08
N ASP A 227 -3.75 0.48 -6.37
CA ASP A 227 -4.20 0.19 -7.73
C ASP A 227 -5.01 1.38 -8.22
N ILE A 228 -4.27 2.39 -8.64
CA ILE A 228 -4.80 3.48 -9.43
C ILE A 228 -5.09 2.86 -10.81
N PRO A 229 -6.36 2.85 -11.27
CA PRO A 229 -6.71 2.34 -12.60
C PRO A 229 -5.75 2.92 -13.64
N ALA A 230 -5.35 2.12 -14.63
CA ALA A 230 -4.32 2.53 -15.60
C ALA A 230 -4.60 3.92 -16.22
N GLY A 231 -5.87 4.28 -16.45
CA GLY A 231 -6.27 5.60 -16.92
C GLY A 231 -5.95 6.75 -15.95
N GLU A 232 -6.23 6.59 -14.66
CA GLU A 232 -5.93 7.58 -13.63
C GLU A 232 -4.41 7.67 -13.37
N SER A 233 -3.69 6.56 -13.49
CA SER A 233 -2.23 6.52 -13.37
C SER A 233 -1.54 7.30 -14.49
N ILE A 234 -2.02 7.15 -15.73
CA ILE A 234 -1.55 7.92 -16.88
C ILE A 234 -1.81 9.42 -16.67
N GLU A 235 -2.99 9.78 -16.16
CA GLU A 235 -3.35 11.17 -15.92
C GLU A 235 -2.49 11.79 -14.80
N LYS A 236 -2.22 11.04 -13.74
CA LYS A 236 -1.31 11.46 -12.67
C LYS A 236 0.11 11.65 -13.19
N LEU A 237 0.60 10.72 -14.01
CA LEU A 237 1.93 10.83 -14.62
C LEU A 237 2.03 12.07 -15.53
N LYS A 238 1.02 12.34 -16.35
CA LYS A 238 0.97 13.56 -17.18
C LYS A 238 1.04 14.82 -16.32
N LYS A 239 0.23 14.92 -15.27
CA LYS A 239 0.26 16.06 -14.33
C LYS A 239 1.63 16.23 -13.67
N VAL A 240 2.29 15.12 -13.30
CA VAL A 240 3.66 15.15 -12.76
C VAL A 240 4.63 15.70 -13.79
N LEU A 241 4.57 15.22 -15.04
CA LEU A 241 5.43 15.69 -16.13
C LEU A 241 5.19 17.16 -16.46
N GLU A 242 3.94 17.60 -16.56
CA GLU A 242 3.57 19.01 -16.81
C GLU A 242 4.12 19.93 -15.73
N LYS A 243 3.97 19.55 -14.46
CA LYS A 243 4.49 20.33 -13.32
C LYS A 243 6.01 20.45 -13.31
N HIS A 244 6.72 19.51 -13.92
CA HIS A 244 8.19 19.43 -13.90
C HIS A 244 8.81 19.63 -15.29
N GLY A 245 8.13 20.37 -16.18
CA GLY A 245 8.70 20.74 -17.48
C GLY A 245 9.02 19.55 -18.40
N GLY A 246 8.18 18.50 -18.33
CA GLY A 246 8.34 17.27 -19.12
C GLY A 246 9.28 16.24 -18.52
N LYS A 247 9.74 16.40 -17.27
CA LYS A 247 10.64 15.47 -16.58
C LYS A 247 10.00 14.87 -15.34
N LEU A 248 10.49 13.71 -14.90
CA LEU A 248 10.08 13.15 -13.62
C LEU A 248 10.84 13.84 -12.47
N PRO A 249 10.22 13.98 -11.28
CA PRO A 249 10.92 14.45 -10.09
C PRO A 249 12.04 13.46 -9.74
N LYS A 250 13.12 13.97 -9.15
CA LYS A 250 14.25 13.14 -8.69
C LYS A 250 13.76 12.04 -7.74
N TYR A 251 14.37 10.85 -7.82
CA TYR A 251 14.06 9.75 -6.91
C TYR A 251 14.24 10.17 -5.45
N GLY A 252 13.15 10.14 -4.68
CA GLY A 252 13.11 10.60 -3.30
C GLY A 252 13.57 9.55 -2.29
N LYS A 253 14.04 8.37 -2.73
CA LYS A 253 14.49 7.26 -1.87
C LYS A 253 13.44 6.79 -0.87
N LYS A 254 12.17 6.95 -1.22
CA LYS A 254 11.04 6.52 -0.40
C LYS A 254 10.83 5.01 -0.52
N THR A 255 10.57 4.37 0.59
CA THR A 255 10.17 2.97 0.65
C THR A 255 8.67 2.89 0.83
N PHE A 256 8.03 2.00 0.08
CA PHE A 256 6.59 1.79 0.14
C PHE A 256 6.34 0.37 0.59
N GLU A 257 5.49 0.21 1.59
CA GLU A 257 4.96 -1.10 1.96
C GLU A 257 3.55 -1.26 1.38
N PRO A 258 3.18 -2.48 0.96
CA PRO A 258 4.02 -3.67 1.02
C PRO A 258 5.07 -3.76 -0.09
N ASN A 259 6.27 -4.25 0.19
CA ASN A 259 7.26 -4.59 -0.84
C ASN A 259 7.84 -5.99 -0.59
N THR A 260 7.46 -6.93 -1.44
CA THR A 260 7.85 -8.35 -1.36
C THR A 260 9.20 -8.64 -1.99
N TYR A 261 9.73 -7.72 -2.79
CA TYR A 261 11.00 -7.89 -3.46
C TYR A 261 12.14 -7.68 -2.46
N ALA A 262 13.22 -8.46 -2.61
CA ALA A 262 14.35 -8.40 -1.70
C ALA A 262 14.95 -7.00 -1.65
N TYR A 263 15.19 -6.51 -0.43
CA TYR A 263 15.67 -5.16 -0.17
C TYR A 263 16.91 -4.83 -0.99
N HIS A 264 16.94 -3.63 -1.59
CA HIS A 264 18.04 -3.15 -2.44
C HIS A 264 18.31 -3.99 -3.71
N GLN A 265 17.39 -4.85 -4.12
CA GLN A 265 17.44 -5.46 -5.45
C GLN A 265 16.79 -4.55 -6.51
N CYS A 266 17.07 -4.84 -7.78
CA CYS A 266 16.51 -4.11 -8.92
C CYS A 266 14.98 -4.06 -8.87
N THR A 267 14.34 -5.17 -8.53
CA THR A 267 12.88 -5.33 -8.39
C THR A 267 12.31 -4.50 -7.25
N TRP A 268 12.95 -4.50 -6.08
CA TRP A 268 12.57 -3.68 -4.93
C TRP A 268 12.62 -2.19 -5.23
N TYR A 269 13.66 -1.76 -5.94
CA TYR A 269 13.81 -0.37 -6.34
C TYR A 269 12.72 0.07 -7.33
N VAL A 270 12.50 -0.69 -8.40
CA VAL A 270 11.51 -0.34 -9.43
C VAL A 270 10.11 -0.31 -8.83
N TYR A 271 9.80 -1.23 -7.90
CA TYR A 271 8.56 -1.17 -7.12
C TYR A 271 8.40 0.18 -6.42
N ASN A 272 9.37 0.56 -5.58
CA ASN A 272 9.30 1.82 -4.84
C ASN A 272 9.23 3.05 -5.75
N ARG A 273 9.98 3.05 -6.86
CA ARG A 273 9.98 4.15 -7.83
C ARG A 273 8.63 4.33 -8.52
N ARG A 274 7.97 3.23 -8.92
CA ARG A 274 6.60 3.26 -9.46
C ARG A 274 5.62 3.80 -8.42
N LYS A 275 5.67 3.29 -7.18
CA LYS A 275 4.77 3.72 -6.10
C LYS A 275 4.95 5.20 -5.73
N GLU A 276 6.18 5.72 -5.76
CA GLU A 276 6.46 7.14 -5.53
C GLU A 276 5.71 8.06 -6.50
N LEU A 277 5.55 7.61 -7.74
CA LEU A 277 4.85 8.34 -8.80
C LEU A 277 3.34 8.01 -8.85
N GLY A 278 2.87 7.12 -7.98
CA GLY A 278 1.50 6.60 -8.01
C GLY A 278 1.21 5.77 -9.25
N LEU A 279 2.21 5.05 -9.75
CA LEU A 279 2.06 4.13 -10.87
C LEU A 279 1.84 2.71 -10.34
N PRO A 280 1.06 1.88 -11.05
CA PRO A 280 0.72 0.54 -10.60
C PRO A 280 1.93 -0.39 -10.74
N VAL A 281 2.12 -1.26 -9.78
CA VAL A 281 3.18 -2.29 -9.80
C VAL A 281 2.80 -3.39 -8.82
N GLU A 282 2.91 -4.62 -9.29
CA GLU A 282 2.51 -5.80 -8.52
C GLU A 282 3.63 -6.31 -7.62
N LEU A 283 3.24 -7.14 -6.67
CA LEU A 283 4.11 -7.71 -5.64
C LEU A 283 4.67 -9.09 -6.03
N SER A 284 4.27 -9.66 -7.17
CA SER A 284 4.51 -11.08 -7.46
C SER A 284 5.13 -11.35 -8.83
N PHE A 285 5.85 -10.38 -9.38
CA PHE A 285 6.49 -10.55 -10.67
C PHE A 285 7.77 -11.38 -10.65
N GLY A 286 8.33 -11.72 -9.48
CA GLY A 286 9.54 -12.54 -9.37
C GLY A 286 10.83 -11.74 -9.63
N ASN A 287 11.82 -12.37 -10.26
CA ASN A 287 13.11 -11.75 -10.59
C ASN A 287 12.97 -10.77 -11.75
N GLY A 288 13.97 -9.91 -11.98
CA GLY A 288 13.90 -8.87 -13.01
C GLY A 288 13.57 -9.39 -14.42
N GLY A 289 14.05 -10.59 -14.77
CA GLY A 289 13.75 -11.24 -16.05
C GLY A 289 12.36 -11.86 -16.16
N ASP A 290 11.66 -12.09 -15.06
CA ASP A 290 10.31 -12.67 -15.06
C ASP A 290 9.21 -11.61 -15.30
N TRP A 291 9.54 -10.32 -15.05
CA TRP A 291 8.53 -9.26 -14.94
C TRP A 291 7.70 -9.08 -16.20
N ALA A 292 8.29 -9.17 -17.39
CA ALA A 292 7.56 -8.97 -18.64
C ALA A 292 6.44 -10.01 -18.81
N ASP A 293 6.74 -11.30 -18.61
CA ASP A 293 5.77 -12.38 -18.80
C ASP A 293 4.74 -12.41 -17.67
N LYS A 294 5.17 -12.19 -16.42
CA LYS A 294 4.25 -12.15 -15.27
C LYS A 294 3.33 -10.94 -15.33
N ALA A 295 3.83 -9.76 -15.71
CA ALA A 295 2.99 -8.58 -15.87
C ALA A 295 1.98 -8.76 -17.01
N LYS A 296 2.40 -9.33 -18.14
CA LYS A 296 1.49 -9.66 -19.25
C LYS A 296 0.39 -10.63 -18.81
N ALA A 297 0.72 -11.67 -18.07
CA ALA A 297 -0.25 -12.63 -17.52
C ALA A 297 -1.24 -11.98 -16.55
N GLN A 298 -0.85 -10.89 -15.88
CA GLN A 298 -1.67 -10.11 -14.96
C GLN A 298 -2.35 -8.90 -15.64
N GLY A 299 -2.35 -8.84 -16.98
CA GLY A 299 -3.12 -7.85 -17.75
C GLY A 299 -2.40 -6.53 -18.03
N TYR A 300 -1.12 -6.40 -17.67
CA TYR A 300 -0.32 -5.25 -18.09
C TYR A 300 -0.10 -5.29 -19.60
N LYS A 301 -0.04 -4.10 -20.19
CA LYS A 301 0.44 -3.97 -21.57
C LYS A 301 1.96 -4.10 -21.55
N THR A 302 2.47 -4.95 -22.44
CA THR A 302 3.91 -5.09 -22.67
C THR A 302 4.26 -4.83 -24.13
N GLY A 303 5.50 -4.46 -24.42
CA GLY A 303 5.92 -4.13 -25.79
C GLY A 303 7.37 -3.72 -25.91
N LYS A 304 7.73 -3.13 -27.06
CA LYS A 304 9.10 -2.72 -27.40
C LYS A 304 9.29 -1.20 -27.48
N THR A 305 8.25 -0.43 -27.23
CA THR A 305 8.30 1.04 -27.32
C THR A 305 8.68 1.65 -25.97
N PRO A 306 9.78 2.39 -25.85
CA PRO A 306 10.12 3.04 -24.59
C PRO A 306 9.14 4.16 -24.26
N LYS A 307 8.75 4.25 -22.99
CA LYS A 307 7.88 5.32 -22.46
C LYS A 307 8.37 5.74 -21.09
N VAL A 308 8.37 7.04 -20.82
CA VAL A 308 8.64 7.57 -19.48
C VAL A 308 7.66 6.95 -18.48
N GLY A 309 8.17 6.49 -17.34
CA GLY A 309 7.38 5.80 -16.33
C GLY A 309 7.23 4.30 -16.53
N ALA A 310 7.59 3.75 -17.69
CA ALA A 310 7.56 2.31 -17.94
C ALA A 310 8.64 1.57 -17.13
N MET A 311 8.46 0.27 -16.98
CA MET A 311 9.47 -0.64 -16.44
C MET A 311 10.11 -1.37 -17.62
N ILE A 312 11.43 -1.47 -17.65
CA ILE A 312 12.19 -2.15 -18.71
C ILE A 312 12.81 -3.42 -18.12
N SER A 313 12.44 -4.57 -18.67
CA SER A 313 12.83 -5.91 -18.22
C SER A 313 13.76 -6.56 -19.23
N TRP A 314 14.90 -7.05 -18.76
CA TRP A 314 15.83 -7.87 -19.52
C TRP A 314 15.70 -9.32 -19.08
N PRO A 315 15.58 -10.27 -20.02
CA PRO A 315 15.44 -11.68 -19.69
C PRO A 315 16.72 -12.24 -19.05
N TYR A 316 16.60 -13.45 -18.52
CA TYR A 316 17.72 -14.22 -17.99
C TYR A 316 18.82 -14.37 -19.06
N ASN A 317 20.06 -14.06 -18.68
CA ASN A 317 21.22 -14.07 -19.56
C ASN A 317 21.05 -13.18 -20.81
N SER A 318 20.42 -12.01 -20.63
CA SER A 318 20.22 -11.03 -21.70
C SER A 318 21.54 -10.70 -22.41
N LYS A 319 21.50 -10.72 -23.74
CA LYS A 319 22.66 -10.34 -24.56
C LYS A 319 22.85 -8.84 -24.58
N ALA A 320 21.74 -8.09 -24.63
CA ALA A 320 21.75 -6.63 -24.68
C ALA A 320 22.21 -5.99 -23.37
N PHE A 321 21.94 -6.64 -22.23
CA PHE A 321 22.40 -6.17 -20.92
C PHE A 321 23.78 -6.72 -20.54
N GLY A 322 24.09 -7.96 -20.97
CA GLY A 322 25.22 -8.75 -20.50
C GLY A 322 24.79 -9.84 -19.52
N SER A 323 25.73 -10.70 -19.12
CA SER A 323 25.46 -11.87 -18.28
C SER A 323 24.71 -11.50 -16.99
N THR A 324 23.44 -11.88 -16.94
CA THR A 324 22.48 -11.57 -15.86
C THR A 324 21.72 -12.84 -15.48
N PRO A 325 22.24 -13.63 -14.52
CA PRO A 325 21.66 -14.94 -14.20
C PRO A 325 20.20 -14.92 -13.74
N TYR A 326 19.67 -13.77 -13.31
CA TYR A 326 18.28 -13.60 -12.86
C TYR A 326 17.49 -12.59 -13.72
N GLY A 327 18.05 -12.21 -14.88
CA GLY A 327 17.61 -11.05 -15.65
C GLY A 327 17.77 -9.75 -14.85
N HIS A 328 17.16 -8.67 -15.34
CA HIS A 328 17.22 -7.36 -14.68
C HIS A 328 15.99 -6.51 -14.96
N ILE A 329 15.68 -5.58 -14.06
CA ILE A 329 14.60 -4.60 -14.25
C ILE A 329 15.09 -3.20 -13.89
N ALA A 330 14.72 -2.22 -14.70
CA ALA A 330 14.95 -0.81 -14.43
C ALA A 330 13.68 0.02 -14.65
N PHE A 331 13.70 1.26 -14.18
CA PHE A 331 12.63 2.22 -14.38
C PHE A 331 13.03 3.27 -15.43
N VAL A 332 12.15 3.55 -16.39
CA VAL A 332 12.41 4.51 -17.48
C VAL A 332 12.17 5.93 -17.01
N GLU A 333 13.25 6.67 -16.78
CA GLU A 333 13.21 8.07 -16.33
C GLU A 333 12.98 9.05 -17.49
N GLU A 334 13.51 8.76 -18.67
CA GLU A 334 13.47 9.67 -19.82
C GLU A 334 13.64 8.92 -21.15
N VAL A 335 12.90 9.36 -22.16
CA VAL A 335 13.08 8.93 -23.56
C VAL A 335 13.50 10.15 -24.37
N LYS A 336 14.74 10.16 -24.85
CA LYS A 336 15.31 11.29 -25.59
C LYS A 336 14.88 11.27 -27.05
N LYS A 337 14.87 12.45 -27.69
CA LYS A 337 14.52 12.60 -29.11
C LYS A 337 15.42 11.82 -30.07
N ASN A 338 16.68 11.57 -29.68
CA ASN A 338 17.65 10.79 -30.47
C ASN A 338 17.51 9.27 -30.31
N GLY A 339 16.48 8.80 -29.59
CA GLY A 339 16.21 7.38 -29.36
C GLY A 339 16.95 6.76 -28.17
N GLU A 340 17.80 7.52 -27.48
CA GLU A 340 18.39 7.07 -26.21
C GLU A 340 17.36 7.08 -25.08
N ILE A 341 17.55 6.18 -24.12
CA ILE A 341 16.72 6.06 -22.94
C ILE A 341 17.59 6.21 -21.71
N ARG A 342 17.15 7.05 -20.78
CA ARG A 342 17.73 7.12 -19.44
C ARG A 342 16.87 6.28 -18.50
N VAL A 343 17.53 5.35 -17.80
CA VAL A 343 16.90 4.51 -16.78
C VAL A 343 17.52 4.78 -15.43
N SER A 344 16.75 4.52 -14.39
CA SER A 344 17.23 4.42 -13.01
C SER A 344 17.01 2.99 -12.52
N GLU A 345 17.95 2.49 -11.72
CA GLU A 345 17.96 1.10 -11.29
C GLU A 345 18.81 0.91 -10.03
N TYR A 346 18.82 -0.33 -9.54
CA TYR A 346 19.57 -0.71 -8.36
C TYR A 346 20.25 -2.06 -8.60
N ASN A 347 21.39 -2.26 -7.94
CA ASN A 347 22.11 -3.53 -7.93
C ASN A 347 22.70 -4.00 -9.27
N ILE A 348 22.96 -3.08 -10.22
CA ILE A 348 23.91 -3.35 -11.32
C ILE A 348 25.34 -3.46 -10.77
N ILE A 349 25.69 -2.50 -9.91
CA ILE A 349 26.84 -2.60 -9.02
C ILE A 349 26.26 -2.98 -7.65
N PRO A 350 26.81 -4.01 -6.98
CA PRO A 350 26.25 -4.55 -5.75
C PRO A 350 25.80 -3.48 -4.74
N PHE A 351 24.52 -3.52 -4.36
CA PHE A 351 23.86 -2.65 -3.37
C PHE A 351 23.88 -1.15 -3.68
N THR A 352 24.06 -0.74 -4.94
CA THR A 352 24.08 0.67 -5.31
C THR A 352 22.93 1.07 -6.23
N TYR A 353 22.46 2.30 -6.05
CA TYR A 353 21.62 3.02 -7.01
C TYR A 353 22.47 3.47 -8.19
N GLY A 354 21.94 3.32 -9.40
CA GLY A 354 22.57 3.80 -10.63
C GLY A 354 21.57 4.44 -11.58
N GLU A 355 22.08 5.34 -12.42
CA GLU A 355 21.40 5.79 -13.62
C GLU A 355 22.33 5.58 -14.80
N ARG A 356 21.77 5.16 -15.93
CA ARG A 356 22.52 5.08 -17.19
C ARG A 356 21.65 5.51 -18.35
N THR A 357 22.32 5.96 -19.40
CA THR A 357 21.71 6.28 -20.69
C THR A 357 22.32 5.38 -21.75
N PHE A 358 21.47 4.75 -22.56
CA PHE A 358 21.90 3.86 -23.64
C PHE A 358 20.88 3.89 -24.78
N LYS A 359 21.29 3.36 -25.93
CA LYS A 359 20.36 3.02 -27.02
C LYS A 359 19.92 1.57 -26.86
N LEU A 360 18.69 1.30 -27.24
CA LEU A 360 18.16 -0.06 -27.26
C LEU A 360 18.98 -0.94 -28.19
N ASP A 361 19.24 -2.16 -27.74
CA ASP A 361 20.13 -3.11 -28.40
C ASP A 361 19.55 -4.54 -28.44
N GLY A 362 18.30 -4.76 -28.00
CA GLY A 362 17.59 -6.01 -28.31
C GLY A 362 16.55 -6.49 -27.32
N ASP A 363 16.88 -7.57 -26.62
CA ASP A 363 15.94 -8.53 -26.01
C ASP A 363 15.07 -7.98 -24.85
N GLU A 364 15.26 -6.71 -24.46
CA GLU A 364 14.42 -6.01 -23.48
C GLU A 364 12.93 -5.95 -23.85
N THR A 365 12.08 -5.98 -22.82
CA THR A 365 10.64 -5.77 -22.96
C THR A 365 10.17 -4.71 -21.96
N PHE A 366 9.36 -3.77 -22.45
CA PHE A 366 8.73 -2.73 -21.64
C PHE A 366 7.39 -3.19 -21.09
N ILE A 367 7.09 -2.74 -19.87
CA ILE A 367 5.83 -2.95 -19.16
C ILE A 367 5.27 -1.56 -18.83
N TYR A 368 4.01 -1.31 -19.20
CA TYR A 368 3.38 0.02 -19.13
C TYR A 368 2.46 0.17 -17.92
#